data_AF-A0A401RCE1-F1
#
_entry.id   AF-A0A401RCE1-F1
#
_cell.length_a   1.000
_cell.length_b   1.000
_cell.length_c   1.000
_cell.angle_alpha   90.00
_cell.angle_beta   90.00
_cell.angle_gamma   90.00
#
_symmetry.space_group_name_H-M   'P 1'
#
loop_
_entity.id
_entity.type
_entity.pdbx_description
1 polymer ?
#
loop_
_entity_poly.entity_id
_entity_poly.type
_entity_poly.pdbx_seq_one_letter_code
_entity_poly.pdbx_strand_id
1 'polypeptide(L)'
;MATPARHFLAFDGRDGGRSTEVYGDLARADRIAVLVPGADTGLDTYQRFRNGAQALQQQLARQPEGHPAVLAWLGYPTPATVSPAAATTTRADEAAPQLSAFITELRKAKPHARITLLCHSYGAVVCGRAAHDLPADALVFYGSPGTGVETAADLHTRATVWAGRGADDWIADVPHVRLPLPTTTLGFGTDPVSPEFGARVFPAGTGGHSDYLTPGTPSLANLARIAAGSTPLTTPDPTAAPQRTAQEARRA
;
A
#
# COMPACT_ATOMS: atom_id res chain seq x y z
N MET A 1 0.25 20.80 -8.09
CA MET A 1 0.57 20.38 -6.70
C MET A 1 0.23 21.45 -5.65
N ALA A 2 0.41 22.76 -5.90
CA ALA A 2 0.14 23.83 -4.94
C ALA A 2 -1.29 24.41 -5.02
N THR A 3 -2.27 23.73 -4.42
CA THR A 3 -3.60 24.32 -4.17
C THR A 3 -3.85 24.38 -2.65
N PRO A 4 -4.49 25.42 -2.10
CA PRO A 4 -4.68 25.60 -0.64
C PRO A 4 -5.44 24.47 0.06
N ALA A 5 -6.20 23.67 -0.70
CA ALA A 5 -6.97 22.53 -0.19
C ALA A 5 -6.14 21.25 0.03
N ARG A 6 -4.82 21.28 -0.25
CA ARG A 6 -3.93 20.12 -0.10
C ARG A 6 -3.06 20.28 1.14
N HIS A 7 -3.04 19.24 1.96
CA HIS A 7 -2.28 19.21 3.20
C HIS A 7 -1.07 18.30 3.04
N PHE A 8 0.14 18.85 3.14
CA PHE A 8 1.37 18.08 3.04
C PHE A 8 2.13 18.10 4.36
N LEU A 9 2.67 16.94 4.75
CA LEU A 9 3.70 16.85 5.80
C LEU A 9 5.09 17.15 5.24
N ALA A 10 5.31 16.77 3.98
CA ALA A 10 6.57 16.98 3.28
C ALA A 10 6.32 17.10 1.77
N PHE A 11 7.13 17.92 1.10
CA PHE A 11 7.18 18.03 -0.35
C PHE A 11 8.60 18.44 -0.78
N ASP A 12 9.17 17.69 -1.72
CA ASP A 12 10.42 18.02 -2.41
C ASP A 12 10.22 17.76 -3.90
N GLY A 13 10.37 18.80 -4.73
CA GLY A 13 10.19 18.69 -6.18
C GLY A 13 11.40 18.16 -6.94
N ARG A 14 12.54 17.95 -6.28
CA ARG A 14 13.80 17.54 -6.92
C ARG A 14 13.87 16.02 -7.12
N ASP A 15 14.74 15.58 -8.04
CA ASP A 15 15.12 14.17 -8.22
C ASP A 15 13.95 13.18 -8.38
N GLY A 16 12.98 13.51 -9.25
CA GLY A 16 11.77 12.71 -9.48
C GLY A 16 10.64 12.99 -8.48
N GLY A 17 10.93 13.74 -7.43
CA GLY A 17 9.96 14.35 -6.54
C GLY A 17 9.41 13.42 -5.46
N ARG A 18 9.32 13.94 -4.25
CA ARG A 18 8.85 13.24 -3.05
C ARG A 18 7.76 14.05 -2.38
N SER A 19 6.75 13.38 -1.85
CA SER A 19 5.72 14.04 -1.07
C SER A 19 5.08 13.12 -0.06
N THR A 20 4.60 13.69 1.03
CA THR A 20 3.67 13.02 1.94
C THR A 20 2.45 13.90 2.11
N GLU A 21 1.34 13.49 1.51
CA GLU A 21 0.08 14.22 1.57
C GLU A 21 -0.89 13.56 2.55
N VAL A 22 -1.63 14.39 3.27
CA VAL A 22 -2.59 14.00 4.30
C VAL A 22 -4.01 14.09 3.74
N TYR A 23 -4.79 13.04 3.94
CA TYR A 23 -6.22 13.00 3.69
C TYR A 23 -6.93 12.74 5.02
N GLY A 24 -7.83 13.63 5.42
CA GLY A 24 -8.44 13.63 6.75
C GLY A 24 -7.71 14.56 7.73
N ASP A 25 -8.00 14.40 9.03
CA ASP A 25 -7.45 15.24 10.10
C ASP A 25 -6.44 14.44 10.93
N LEU A 26 -5.15 14.54 10.57
CA LEU A 26 -4.08 13.80 11.25
C LEU A 26 -3.93 14.18 12.72
N ALA A 27 -4.25 15.42 13.10
CA ALA A 27 -4.13 15.87 14.48
C ALA A 27 -5.08 15.08 15.39
N ARG A 28 -6.32 14.85 14.94
CA ARG A 28 -7.31 14.04 15.68
C ARG A 28 -7.27 12.55 15.36
N ALA A 29 -6.54 12.13 14.33
CA ALA A 29 -6.59 10.75 13.86
C ALA A 29 -6.14 9.73 14.93
N ASP A 30 -6.89 8.65 15.05
CA ASP A 30 -6.56 7.47 15.86
C ASP A 30 -6.40 6.20 15.00
N ARG A 31 -6.73 6.28 13.71
CA ARG A 31 -6.51 5.24 12.70
C ARG A 31 -5.80 5.86 11.51
N ILE A 32 -4.56 5.46 11.28
CA ILE A 32 -3.69 6.05 10.26
C ILE A 32 -3.28 4.97 9.27
N ALA A 33 -3.71 5.12 8.02
CA ALA A 33 -3.23 4.29 6.93
C ALA A 33 -2.12 5.02 6.18
N VAL A 34 -0.97 4.36 5.99
CA VAL A 34 0.14 4.88 5.18
C VAL A 34 0.17 4.10 3.88
N LEU A 35 -0.12 4.78 2.77
CA LEU A 35 -0.04 4.20 1.43
C LEU A 35 1.39 4.32 0.90
N VAL A 36 1.96 3.18 0.52
CA VAL A 36 3.29 3.09 -0.12
C VAL A 36 3.10 2.64 -1.56
N PRO A 37 3.39 3.50 -2.55
CA PRO A 37 3.09 3.23 -3.95
C PRO A 37 4.09 2.25 -4.56
N GLY A 38 3.67 1.63 -5.67
CA GLY A 38 4.52 0.84 -6.54
C GLY A 38 5.25 1.67 -7.61
N ALA A 39 5.68 0.96 -8.65
CA ALA A 39 6.35 1.52 -9.83
C ALA A 39 5.49 2.61 -10.55
N ASP A 40 6.16 3.42 -11.38
CA ASP A 40 5.60 4.51 -12.19
C ASP A 40 4.79 5.57 -11.42
N THR A 41 4.93 5.61 -10.09
CA THR A 41 4.31 6.66 -9.26
C THR A 41 5.32 7.77 -9.02
N GLY A 42 5.06 8.95 -9.56
CA GLY A 42 5.86 10.15 -9.38
C GLY A 42 4.98 11.39 -9.30
N LEU A 43 5.59 12.58 -9.20
CA LEU A 43 4.81 13.83 -9.12
C LEU A 43 3.94 14.08 -10.36
N ASP A 44 4.39 13.65 -11.55
CA ASP A 44 3.67 13.82 -12.81
C ASP A 44 2.48 12.85 -12.97
N THR A 45 2.59 11.65 -12.37
CA THR A 45 1.55 10.61 -12.39
C THR A 45 0.74 10.57 -11.08
N TYR A 46 0.99 11.52 -10.17
CA TYR A 46 0.50 11.53 -8.79
C TYR A 46 -1.03 11.52 -8.67
N GLN A 47 -1.75 12.01 -9.69
CA GLN A 47 -3.21 12.13 -9.64
C GLN A 47 -3.90 10.79 -9.34
N ARG A 48 -3.39 9.69 -9.90
CA ARG A 48 -3.95 8.36 -9.65
C ARG A 48 -3.74 7.93 -8.20
N PHE A 49 -2.54 8.14 -7.66
CA PHE A 49 -2.22 7.84 -6.27
C PHE A 49 -3.07 8.67 -5.30
N ARG A 50 -3.24 9.96 -5.58
CA ARG A 50 -4.16 10.87 -4.88
C ARG A 50 -5.59 10.37 -4.87
N ASN A 51 -6.13 9.97 -6.03
CA ASN A 51 -7.50 9.47 -6.12
C ASN A 51 -7.69 8.21 -5.26
N GLY A 52 -6.72 7.29 -5.27
CA GLY A 52 -6.73 6.10 -4.42
C GLY A 52 -6.67 6.42 -2.92
N ALA A 53 -5.80 7.36 -2.51
CA ALA A 53 -5.71 7.81 -1.13
C ALA A 53 -7.00 8.46 -0.64
N GLN A 54 -7.63 9.28 -1.47
CA GLN A 54 -8.93 9.90 -1.17
C GLN A 54 -10.04 8.85 -1.07
N ALA A 55 -10.10 7.87 -1.99
CA ALA A 55 -11.08 6.80 -1.94
C ALA A 55 -10.92 5.93 -0.68
N LEU A 56 -9.69 5.62 -0.30
CA LEU A 56 -9.40 4.90 0.95
C LEU A 56 -9.83 5.71 2.18
N GLN A 57 -9.53 7.01 2.22
CA GLN A 57 -9.94 7.85 3.35
C GLN A 57 -11.46 7.88 3.49
N GLN A 58 -12.18 8.03 2.38
CA GLN A 58 -13.65 8.01 2.37
C GLN A 58 -14.22 6.65 2.79
N GLN A 59 -13.63 5.54 2.35
CA GLN A 59 -14.08 4.21 2.74
C GLN A 59 -13.78 3.93 4.22
N LEU A 60 -12.63 4.38 4.71
CA LEU A 60 -12.22 4.23 6.10
C LEU A 60 -13.10 5.07 7.04
N ALA A 61 -13.52 6.26 6.61
CA ALA A 61 -14.48 7.12 7.34
C ALA A 61 -15.89 6.52 7.47
N ARG A 62 -16.22 5.47 6.72
CA ARG A 62 -17.47 4.70 6.87
C ARG A 62 -17.37 3.61 7.92
N GLN A 63 -16.16 3.29 8.41
CA GLN A 63 -16.01 2.32 9.49
C GLN A 63 -16.56 2.90 10.80
N PRO A 64 -17.15 2.07 11.66
CA PRO A 64 -17.67 2.53 12.94
C PRO A 64 -16.54 3.07 13.81
N GLU A 65 -16.80 4.20 14.46
CA GLU A 65 -15.95 4.87 15.45
C GLU A 65 -14.58 5.32 14.93
N GLY A 66 -13.90 6.20 15.67
CA GLY A 66 -12.56 6.66 15.36
C GLY A 66 -12.46 7.74 14.28
N HIS A 67 -11.27 8.33 14.20
CA HIS A 67 -10.93 9.40 13.28
C HIS A 67 -9.83 8.92 12.32
N PRO A 68 -10.18 8.68 11.04
CA PRO A 68 -9.19 8.18 10.10
C PRO A 68 -8.40 9.28 9.41
N ALA A 69 -7.11 9.01 9.22
CA ALA A 69 -6.27 9.74 8.26
C ALA A 69 -5.56 8.76 7.32
N VAL A 70 -5.39 9.18 6.07
CA VAL A 70 -4.57 8.46 5.09
C VAL A 70 -3.38 9.34 4.71
N LEU A 71 -2.18 8.77 4.79
CA LEU A 71 -0.94 9.41 4.39
C LEU A 71 -0.48 8.78 3.07
N ALA A 72 -0.56 9.55 1.98
CA ALA A 72 -0.04 9.14 0.68
C ALA A 72 1.47 9.41 0.67
N TRP A 73 2.27 8.39 0.97
CA TRP A 73 3.72 8.50 1.14
C TRP A 73 4.45 8.16 -0.16
N LEU A 74 4.76 9.18 -0.95
CA LEU A 74 5.70 9.10 -2.08
C LEU A 74 7.09 9.52 -1.59
N GLY A 75 7.75 8.66 -0.82
CA GLY A 75 9.02 8.99 -0.16
C GLY A 75 10.30 8.64 -0.93
N TYR A 76 10.17 8.01 -2.10
CA TYR A 76 11.30 7.49 -2.87
C TYR A 76 11.07 7.62 -4.39
N PRO A 77 12.15 7.68 -5.20
CA PRO A 77 12.03 7.58 -6.65
C PRO A 77 11.61 6.17 -7.06
N THR A 78 10.36 6.02 -7.46
CA THR A 78 9.82 4.71 -7.84
C THR A 78 10.51 4.18 -9.10
N PRO A 79 10.69 2.86 -9.24
CA PRO A 79 11.22 2.29 -10.47
C PRO A 79 10.17 2.44 -11.60
N ALA A 80 10.64 2.47 -12.85
CA ALA A 80 9.75 2.34 -13.99
C ALA A 80 9.27 0.89 -14.11
N THR A 81 7.99 0.64 -14.40
CA THR A 81 7.42 -0.74 -14.40
C THR A 81 8.17 -1.68 -15.34
N VAL A 82 8.59 -1.19 -16.52
CA VAL A 82 9.42 -1.93 -17.47
C VAL A 82 10.87 -1.50 -17.33
N SER A 83 11.52 -1.91 -16.22
CA SER A 83 12.94 -1.65 -16.01
C SER A 83 13.62 -2.74 -15.18
N PRO A 84 14.94 -2.93 -15.30
CA PRO A 84 15.68 -3.84 -14.41
C PRO A 84 15.55 -3.45 -12.93
N ALA A 85 15.38 -2.17 -12.63
CA ALA A 85 15.18 -1.68 -11.27
C ALA A 85 13.87 -2.20 -10.65
N ALA A 86 12.82 -2.39 -11.44
CA ALA A 86 11.54 -2.95 -10.97
C ALA A 86 11.62 -4.47 -10.71
N ALA A 87 12.68 -5.14 -11.13
CA ALA A 87 12.93 -6.57 -10.89
C ALA A 87 13.97 -6.81 -9.78
N THR A 88 14.53 -5.76 -9.18
CA THR A 88 15.59 -5.88 -8.17
C THR A 88 15.23 -5.15 -6.88
N THR A 89 15.88 -5.50 -5.78
CA THR A 89 15.57 -4.92 -4.46
C THR A 89 16.25 -3.59 -4.20
N THR A 90 17.16 -3.13 -5.07
CA THR A 90 18.00 -1.95 -4.82
C THR A 90 17.19 -0.69 -4.46
N ARG A 91 16.10 -0.36 -5.18
CA ARG A 91 15.28 0.82 -4.84
C ARG A 91 14.52 0.65 -3.52
N ALA A 92 14.14 -0.58 -3.19
CA ALA A 92 13.52 -0.88 -1.91
C ALA A 92 14.52 -0.77 -0.76
N ASP A 93 15.74 -1.27 -0.94
CA ASP A 93 16.83 -1.15 0.04
C ASP A 93 17.19 0.33 0.28
N GLU A 94 17.19 1.15 -0.79
CA GLU A 94 17.41 2.60 -0.69
C GLU A 94 16.26 3.35 -0.01
N ALA A 95 15.02 2.88 -0.13
CA ALA A 95 13.79 3.54 0.36
C ALA A 95 13.36 3.10 1.77
N ALA A 96 13.81 1.93 2.22
CA ALA A 96 13.42 1.35 3.51
C ALA A 96 13.85 2.21 4.72
N PRO A 97 15.04 2.82 4.77
CA PRO A 97 15.43 3.69 5.88
C PRO A 97 14.54 4.94 6.01
N GLN A 98 14.11 5.54 4.90
CA GLN A 98 13.26 6.73 4.89
C GLN A 98 11.84 6.36 5.34
N LEU A 99 11.32 5.22 4.92
CA LEU A 99 10.03 4.71 5.41
C LEU A 99 10.11 4.43 6.91
N SER A 100 11.17 3.77 7.37
CA SER A 100 11.38 3.44 8.79
C SER A 100 11.46 4.69 9.67
N ALA A 101 12.21 5.71 9.23
CA ALA A 101 12.30 7.00 9.91
C ALA A 101 10.93 7.70 9.95
N PHE A 102 10.20 7.73 8.83
CA PHE A 102 8.88 8.34 8.76
C PHE A 102 7.88 7.68 9.72
N ILE A 103 7.80 6.34 9.73
CA ILE A 103 6.88 5.62 10.63
C ILE A 103 7.29 5.76 12.10
N THR A 104 8.59 5.83 12.39
CA THR A 104 9.09 6.08 13.75
C THR A 104 8.65 7.45 14.26
N GLU A 105 8.82 8.51 13.46
CA GLU A 105 8.37 9.86 13.82
C GLU A 105 6.84 9.95 13.91
N LEU A 106 6.13 9.29 13.00
CA LEU A 106 4.67 9.19 13.05
C LEU A 106 4.19 8.53 14.35
N ARG A 107 4.82 7.41 14.76
CA ARG A 107 4.50 6.74 16.03
C ARG A 107 4.77 7.64 17.23
N LYS A 108 5.88 8.40 17.24
CA LYS A 108 6.17 9.36 18.33
C LYS A 108 5.11 10.46 18.41
N ALA A 109 4.67 10.99 17.27
CA ALA A 109 3.64 12.02 17.21
C ALA A 109 2.25 11.48 17.57
N LYS A 110 1.98 10.19 17.26
CA LYS A 110 0.68 9.54 17.41
C LYS A 110 0.82 8.21 18.18
N PRO A 111 1.23 8.24 19.46
CA PRO A 111 1.62 7.05 20.22
C PRO A 111 0.50 6.01 20.34
N HIS A 112 -0.75 6.48 20.48
CA HIS A 112 -1.92 5.62 20.66
C HIS A 112 -2.69 5.33 19.36
N ALA A 113 -2.31 5.94 18.24
CA ALA A 113 -3.01 5.69 16.98
C ALA A 113 -2.63 4.32 16.43
N ARG A 114 -3.60 3.63 15.83
CA ARG A 114 -3.32 2.46 15.02
C ARG A 114 -2.66 2.90 13.71
N ILE A 115 -1.48 2.38 13.39
CA ILE A 115 -0.74 2.65 12.15
C ILE A 115 -0.74 1.39 11.29
N THR A 116 -1.31 1.46 10.10
CA THR A 116 -1.34 0.38 9.11
C THR A 116 -0.62 0.80 7.84
N LEU A 117 0.38 0.05 7.39
CA LEU A 117 1.00 0.28 6.09
C LEU A 117 0.28 -0.54 5.02
N LEU A 118 -0.11 0.13 3.95
CA LEU A 118 -0.74 -0.45 2.78
C LEU A 118 0.25 -0.32 1.62
N CYS A 119 0.83 -1.45 1.22
CA CYS A 119 1.99 -1.52 0.36
C CYS A 119 1.61 -2.18 -0.97
N HIS A 120 1.55 -1.36 -2.03
CA HIS A 120 1.13 -1.80 -3.36
C HIS A 120 2.32 -2.16 -4.23
N SER A 121 2.26 -3.30 -4.92
CA SER A 121 3.23 -3.63 -5.97
C SER A 121 4.67 -3.52 -5.47
N TYR A 122 5.57 -2.79 -6.14
CA TYR A 122 6.94 -2.57 -5.67
C TYR A 122 7.03 -1.97 -4.24
N GLY A 123 6.02 -1.21 -3.81
CA GLY A 123 5.91 -0.71 -2.45
C GLY A 123 5.84 -1.83 -1.39
N ALA A 124 5.39 -3.03 -1.75
CA ALA A 124 5.45 -4.20 -0.88
C ALA A 124 6.88 -4.63 -0.57
N VAL A 125 7.80 -4.51 -1.54
CA VAL A 125 9.23 -4.77 -1.34
C VAL A 125 9.83 -3.71 -0.42
N VAL A 126 9.49 -2.43 -0.61
CA VAL A 126 9.93 -1.33 0.28
C VAL A 126 9.49 -1.59 1.71
N CYS A 127 8.21 -1.92 1.91
CA CYS A 127 7.67 -2.25 3.23
C CYS A 127 8.32 -3.49 3.83
N GLY A 128 8.57 -4.54 3.03
CA GLY A 128 9.23 -5.74 3.50
C GLY A 128 10.66 -5.47 3.99
N ARG A 129 11.42 -4.66 3.25
CA ARG A 129 12.78 -4.21 3.65
C ARG A 129 12.78 -3.30 4.88
N ALA A 130 11.70 -2.55 5.11
CA ALA A 130 11.54 -1.70 6.28
C ALA A 130 10.91 -2.41 7.50
N ALA A 131 10.44 -3.66 7.36
CA ALA A 131 9.52 -4.27 8.32
C ALA A 131 10.13 -4.57 9.70
N HIS A 132 11.44 -4.83 9.74
CA HIS A 132 12.16 -5.22 10.95
C HIS A 132 11.98 -4.17 12.05
N ASP A 133 11.34 -4.56 13.16
CA ASP A 133 11.01 -3.69 14.30
C ASP A 133 10.22 -2.41 13.97
N LEU A 134 9.60 -2.32 12.79
CA LEU A 134 8.82 -1.15 12.39
C LEU A 134 7.64 -0.95 13.36
N PRO A 135 7.41 0.26 13.93
CA PRO A 135 6.39 0.48 14.95
C PRO A 135 4.97 0.66 14.35
N ALA A 136 4.57 -0.30 13.52
CA ALA A 136 3.27 -0.41 12.88
C ALA A 136 2.46 -1.57 13.46
N ASP A 137 1.14 -1.47 13.38
CA ASP A 137 0.20 -2.48 13.90
C ASP A 137 -0.17 -3.53 12.83
N ALA A 138 -0.12 -3.15 11.56
CA ALA A 138 -0.37 -4.04 10.43
C ALA A 138 0.45 -3.65 9.19
N LEU A 139 0.88 -4.66 8.44
CA LEU A 139 1.46 -4.56 7.11
C LEU A 139 0.53 -5.27 6.14
N VAL A 140 0.14 -4.60 5.05
CA VAL A 140 -0.75 -5.17 4.04
C VAL A 140 -0.06 -5.11 2.69
N PHE A 141 0.27 -6.28 2.15
CA PHE A 141 0.86 -6.41 0.81
C PHE A 141 -0.25 -6.70 -0.20
N TYR A 142 -0.36 -5.90 -1.25
CA TYR A 142 -1.38 -6.14 -2.27
C TYR A 142 -0.90 -5.86 -3.68
N GLY A 143 -1.33 -6.72 -4.61
CA GLY A 143 -0.75 -6.78 -5.96
C GLY A 143 0.77 -6.90 -5.91
N SER A 144 1.30 -7.70 -4.98
CA SER A 144 2.72 -7.70 -4.64
C SER A 144 3.49 -8.75 -5.44
N PRO A 145 4.62 -8.41 -6.09
CA PRO A 145 5.49 -9.40 -6.72
C PRO A 145 6.34 -10.20 -5.70
N GLY A 146 6.33 -9.78 -4.43
CA GLY A 146 7.07 -10.36 -3.32
C GLY A 146 7.44 -9.27 -2.31
N THR A 147 8.09 -9.65 -1.20
CA THR A 147 8.41 -8.72 -0.10
C THR A 147 9.91 -8.57 0.13
N GLY A 148 10.74 -9.32 -0.60
CA GLY A 148 12.19 -9.38 -0.40
C GLY A 148 12.63 -10.40 0.64
N VAL A 149 11.70 -11.13 1.27
CA VAL A 149 11.94 -12.27 2.17
C VAL A 149 11.10 -13.47 1.76
N GLU A 150 11.37 -14.65 2.34
CA GLU A 150 10.66 -15.88 1.97
C GLU A 150 9.39 -16.12 2.79
N THR A 151 9.38 -15.72 4.06
CA THR A 151 8.21 -15.90 4.93
C THR A 151 7.88 -14.62 5.69
N ALA A 152 6.62 -14.50 6.14
CA ALA A 152 6.18 -13.40 6.99
C ALA A 152 6.95 -13.34 8.32
N ALA A 153 7.49 -14.47 8.80
CA ALA A 153 8.33 -14.52 9.99
C ALA A 153 9.70 -13.85 9.77
N ASP A 154 10.26 -13.96 8.57
CA ASP A 154 11.54 -13.35 8.18
C ASP A 154 11.46 -11.81 8.09
N LEU A 155 10.26 -11.24 8.14
CA LEU A 155 10.07 -9.78 8.26
C LEU A 155 10.48 -9.25 9.64
N HIS A 156 10.62 -10.13 10.64
CA HIS A 156 10.98 -9.77 12.02
C HIS A 156 10.14 -8.61 12.56
N THR A 157 8.83 -8.67 12.31
CA THR A 157 7.88 -7.63 12.71
C THR A 157 6.87 -8.15 13.73
N ARG A 158 6.37 -7.24 14.57
CA ARG A 158 5.23 -7.51 15.47
C ARG A 158 3.89 -7.15 14.82
N ALA A 159 3.91 -6.50 13.66
CA ALA A 159 2.72 -6.13 12.92
C ALA A 159 1.97 -7.37 12.44
N THR A 160 0.64 -7.30 12.38
CA THR A 160 -0.12 -8.34 11.69
C THR A 160 0.11 -8.23 10.18
N VAL A 161 0.56 -9.31 9.55
CA VAL A 161 0.86 -9.36 8.12
C VAL A 161 -0.36 -9.87 7.34
N TRP A 162 -0.80 -9.09 6.37
CA TRP A 162 -1.90 -9.41 5.45
C TRP A 162 -1.42 -9.40 4.00
N ALA A 163 -2.07 -10.21 3.17
CA ALA A 163 -1.83 -10.21 1.73
C ALA A 163 -3.13 -10.34 0.92
N GLY A 164 -3.19 -9.70 -0.25
CA GLY A 164 -4.32 -9.83 -1.16
C GLY A 164 -3.92 -9.56 -2.60
N ARG A 165 -4.43 -10.37 -3.54
CA ARG A 165 -4.23 -10.20 -4.97
C ARG A 165 -5.57 -10.31 -5.68
N GLY A 166 -5.86 -9.37 -6.57
CA GLY A 166 -7.02 -9.42 -7.43
C GLY A 166 -6.88 -10.56 -8.44
N ALA A 167 -7.99 -11.24 -8.76
CA ALA A 167 -7.96 -12.42 -9.63
C ALA A 167 -7.39 -12.13 -11.04
N ASP A 168 -7.58 -10.90 -11.54
CA ASP A 168 -7.12 -10.47 -12.87
C ASP A 168 -5.80 -9.66 -12.79
N ASP A 169 -5.09 -9.72 -11.66
CA ASP A 169 -3.79 -9.06 -11.51
C ASP A 169 -2.68 -9.89 -12.17
N TRP A 170 -2.08 -9.33 -13.23
CA TRP A 170 -0.95 -9.92 -13.98
C TRP A 170 0.28 -10.24 -13.12
N ILE A 171 0.38 -9.70 -11.89
CA ILE A 171 1.42 -10.09 -10.93
C ILE A 171 1.37 -11.60 -10.62
N ALA A 172 0.22 -12.25 -10.79
CA ALA A 172 0.12 -13.72 -10.69
C ALA A 172 1.06 -14.47 -11.65
N ASP A 173 1.44 -13.85 -12.77
CA ASP A 173 2.31 -14.44 -13.79
C ASP A 173 3.79 -14.06 -13.59
N VAL A 174 4.12 -13.23 -12.59
CA VAL A 174 5.50 -12.85 -12.30
C VAL A 174 6.21 -14.00 -11.58
N PRO A 175 7.41 -14.42 -12.02
CA PRO A 175 8.18 -15.43 -11.30
C PRO A 175 8.55 -14.98 -9.89
N HIS A 176 7.93 -15.61 -8.88
CA HIS A 176 8.16 -15.38 -7.45
C HIS A 176 9.43 -16.08 -6.96
N VAL A 177 10.57 -15.70 -7.53
CA VAL A 177 11.89 -16.25 -7.21
C VAL A 177 12.77 -15.19 -6.55
N ARG A 178 13.83 -15.64 -5.87
CA ARG A 178 14.86 -14.75 -5.34
C ARG A 178 16.24 -15.30 -5.68
N LEU A 179 17.02 -14.49 -6.39
CA LEU A 179 18.35 -14.83 -6.86
C LEU A 179 19.34 -13.76 -6.35
N PRO A 180 20.11 -14.07 -5.30
CA PRO A 180 21.20 -13.20 -4.85
C PRO A 180 22.26 -13.07 -5.95
N LEU A 181 22.60 -11.82 -6.29
CA LEU A 181 23.67 -11.45 -7.20
C LEU A 181 24.76 -10.68 -6.42
N PRO A 182 25.98 -10.50 -6.96
CA PRO A 182 27.08 -9.88 -6.22
C PRO A 182 26.78 -8.48 -5.65
N THR A 183 25.89 -7.72 -6.30
CA THR A 183 25.58 -6.32 -5.95
C THR A 183 24.10 -6.03 -5.71
N THR A 184 23.21 -7.01 -5.94
CA THR A 184 21.76 -6.83 -5.81
C THR A 184 21.06 -8.18 -5.65
N THR A 185 19.75 -8.19 -5.48
CA THR A 185 18.93 -9.39 -5.53
C THR A 185 17.92 -9.27 -6.67
N LEU A 186 17.88 -10.26 -7.56
CA LEU A 186 16.88 -10.36 -8.61
C LEU A 186 15.66 -11.12 -8.07
N GLY A 187 14.47 -10.58 -8.32
CA GLY A 187 13.22 -11.11 -7.80
C GLY A 187 13.01 -10.84 -6.30
N PHE A 188 11.81 -11.14 -5.82
CA PHE A 188 11.31 -10.65 -4.54
C PHE A 188 10.91 -11.75 -3.56
N GLY A 189 11.26 -13.00 -3.87
CA GLY A 189 10.93 -14.17 -3.05
C GLY A 189 9.49 -14.62 -3.22
N THR A 190 9.04 -15.38 -2.22
CA THR A 190 7.74 -16.05 -2.19
C THR A 190 6.56 -15.08 -2.37
N ASP A 191 5.54 -15.53 -3.10
CA ASP A 191 4.28 -14.81 -3.32
C ASP A 191 3.55 -14.56 -1.98
N PRO A 192 3.26 -13.30 -1.59
CA PRO A 192 2.66 -13.04 -0.29
C PRO A 192 1.26 -13.64 -0.08
N VAL A 193 0.52 -13.96 -1.16
CA VAL A 193 -0.78 -14.64 -1.02
C VAL A 193 -0.66 -16.17 -0.95
N SER A 194 0.54 -16.72 -1.10
CA SER A 194 0.75 -18.16 -1.00
C SER A 194 0.75 -18.63 0.46
N PRO A 195 0.32 -19.88 0.74
CA PRO A 195 0.38 -20.44 2.08
C PRO A 195 1.80 -20.48 2.67
N GLU A 196 2.82 -20.68 1.83
CA GLU A 196 4.22 -20.78 2.21
C GLU A 196 4.75 -19.47 2.79
N PHE A 197 4.24 -18.32 2.32
CA PHE A 197 4.62 -17.03 2.88
C PHE A 197 4.06 -16.82 4.29
N GLY A 198 2.87 -17.34 4.58
CA GLY A 198 2.28 -17.30 5.93
C GLY A 198 1.60 -15.99 6.33
N ALA A 199 1.23 -15.13 5.37
CA ALA A 199 0.39 -13.95 5.65
C ALA A 199 -1.10 -14.34 5.83
N ARG A 200 -1.86 -13.46 6.48
CA ARG A 200 -3.33 -13.56 6.49
C ARG A 200 -3.89 -13.09 5.15
N VAL A 201 -4.46 -14.00 4.37
CA VAL A 201 -5.00 -13.66 3.05
C VAL A 201 -6.38 -13.02 3.18
N PHE A 202 -6.63 -11.92 2.44
CA PHE A 202 -7.95 -11.29 2.33
C PHE A 202 -8.46 -11.29 0.87
N PRO A 203 -9.79 -11.37 0.64
CA PRO A 203 -10.33 -11.28 -0.71
C PRO A 203 -10.13 -9.88 -1.31
N ALA A 204 -9.43 -9.79 -2.44
CA ALA A 204 -9.25 -8.53 -3.19
C ALA A 204 -10.22 -8.38 -4.39
N GLY A 205 -11.05 -9.39 -4.66
CA GLY A 205 -11.97 -9.40 -5.80
C GLY A 205 -11.25 -9.70 -7.12
N THR A 206 -11.82 -9.25 -8.24
CA THR A 206 -11.30 -9.50 -9.59
C THR A 206 -10.58 -8.30 -10.21
N GLY A 207 -10.30 -7.23 -9.43
CA GLY A 207 -9.64 -6.05 -9.96
C GLY A 207 -8.25 -6.38 -10.53
N GLY A 208 -7.84 -5.69 -11.58
CA GLY A 208 -6.49 -5.78 -12.11
C GLY A 208 -5.48 -5.05 -11.20
N HIS A 209 -4.21 -5.08 -11.61
CA HIS A 209 -3.09 -4.54 -10.82
C HIS A 209 -3.28 -3.09 -10.35
N SER A 210 -4.08 -2.33 -11.07
CA SER A 210 -4.30 -0.91 -10.84
C SER A 210 -5.59 -0.56 -10.10
N ASP A 211 -6.44 -1.53 -9.78
CA ASP A 211 -7.83 -1.30 -9.41
C ASP A 211 -8.13 -1.45 -7.91
N TYR A 212 -7.14 -1.82 -7.09
CA TYR A 212 -7.31 -2.13 -5.67
C TYR A 212 -7.95 -1.02 -4.82
N LEU A 213 -7.76 0.24 -5.22
CA LEU A 213 -8.31 1.41 -4.52
C LEU A 213 -9.51 2.04 -5.26
N THR A 214 -10.04 1.36 -6.27
CA THR A 214 -11.24 1.82 -6.99
C THR A 214 -12.46 1.76 -6.06
N PRO A 215 -13.25 2.85 -5.96
CA PRO A 215 -14.47 2.89 -5.16
C PRO A 215 -15.42 1.72 -5.46
N GLY A 216 -16.03 1.16 -4.42
CA GLY A 216 -17.00 0.06 -4.54
C GLY A 216 -16.39 -1.33 -4.72
N THR A 217 -15.07 -1.46 -4.85
CA THR A 217 -14.42 -2.78 -4.97
C THR A 217 -14.32 -3.51 -3.63
N PRO A 218 -14.35 -4.86 -3.63
CA PRO A 218 -14.07 -5.67 -2.44
C PRO A 218 -12.69 -5.38 -1.84
N SER A 219 -11.67 -5.15 -2.69
CA SER A 219 -10.33 -4.76 -2.25
C SER A 219 -10.36 -3.50 -1.38
N LEU A 220 -10.91 -2.40 -1.88
CA LEU A 220 -10.95 -1.13 -1.14
C LEU A 220 -11.69 -1.29 0.19
N ALA A 221 -12.79 -2.04 0.20
CA ALA A 221 -13.53 -2.34 1.42
C ALA A 221 -12.68 -3.10 2.44
N ASN A 222 -11.97 -4.14 2.02
CA ASN A 222 -11.13 -4.95 2.90
C ASN A 222 -9.87 -4.21 3.37
N LEU A 223 -9.23 -3.41 2.52
CA LEU A 223 -8.11 -2.54 2.90
C LEU A 223 -8.53 -1.54 3.99
N ALA A 224 -9.70 -0.90 3.85
CA ALA A 224 -10.24 0.00 4.86
C ALA A 224 -10.56 -0.73 6.18
N ARG A 225 -11.12 -1.95 6.12
CA ARG A 225 -11.39 -2.74 7.34
C ARG A 225 -10.11 -3.11 8.07
N ILE A 226 -9.08 -3.58 7.37
CA ILE A 226 -7.79 -3.92 7.98
C ILE A 226 -7.13 -2.68 8.62
N ALA A 227 -7.18 -1.54 7.93
CA ALA A 227 -6.68 -0.27 8.44
C ALA A 227 -7.44 0.19 9.70
N ALA A 228 -8.75 -0.07 9.78
CA ALA A 228 -9.54 0.17 10.99
C ALA A 228 -9.31 -0.85 12.12
N GLY A 229 -8.58 -1.95 11.86
CA GLY A 229 -8.41 -3.03 12.83
C GLY A 229 -9.53 -4.07 12.84
N SER A 230 -10.39 -4.03 11.83
CA SER A 230 -11.52 -4.95 11.64
C SER A 230 -11.14 -6.13 10.74
N THR A 231 -11.79 -7.27 10.95
CA THR A 231 -11.65 -8.45 10.09
C THR A 231 -12.14 -8.14 8.68
N PRO A 232 -11.40 -8.52 7.62
CA PRO A 232 -11.88 -8.46 6.24
C PRO A 232 -13.20 -9.22 6.04
N LEU A 233 -13.96 -8.81 5.03
CA LEU A 233 -15.11 -9.55 4.54
C LEU A 233 -14.63 -10.75 3.71
N THR A 234 -15.22 -11.92 3.96
CA THR A 234 -14.96 -13.17 3.24
C THR A 234 -15.82 -13.31 1.97
N THR A 235 -16.89 -12.52 1.87
CA THR A 235 -17.77 -12.40 0.70
C THR A 235 -17.98 -10.91 0.38
N PRO A 236 -18.25 -10.53 -0.89
CA PRO A 236 -18.56 -9.14 -1.22
C PRO A 236 -19.68 -8.60 -0.33
N ASP A 237 -19.55 -7.36 0.13
CA ASP A 237 -20.56 -6.71 0.98
C ASP A 237 -21.89 -6.58 0.21
N PRO A 238 -23.00 -7.21 0.65
CA PRO A 238 -24.29 -7.10 -0.03
C PRO A 238 -24.87 -5.67 0.03
N THR A 239 -24.32 -4.78 0.87
CA THR A 239 -24.73 -3.37 0.96
C THR A 239 -23.94 -2.45 0.03
N ALA A 240 -22.91 -2.95 -0.65
CA ALA A 240 -22.20 -2.20 -1.68
C ALA A 240 -23.13 -2.05 -2.91
N ALA A 241 -23.73 -0.87 -3.06
CA ALA A 241 -24.53 -0.58 -4.25
C ALA A 241 -23.67 -0.78 -5.51
N PRO A 242 -24.15 -1.53 -6.53
CA PRO A 242 -23.43 -1.68 -7.78
C PRO A 242 -23.31 -0.30 -8.44
N GLN A 243 -22.08 0.20 -8.56
CA GLN A 243 -21.82 1.41 -9.31
C GLN A 243 -21.68 1.04 -10.79
N ARG A 244 -22.48 1.69 -11.63
CA ARG A 244 -22.41 1.53 -13.09
C ARG A 244 -20.98 1.72 -13.56
N THR A 245 -20.51 0.78 -14.36
CA THR A 245 -19.18 0.87 -14.94
C THR A 245 -19.10 2.09 -15.86
N ALA A 246 -17.90 2.65 -16.03
CA ALA A 246 -17.68 3.79 -16.94
C ALA A 246 -18.12 3.50 -18.39
N GLN A 247 -18.31 2.23 -18.74
CA GLN A 247 -18.79 1.76 -20.04
C GLN A 247 -20.31 1.88 -20.20
N GLU A 248 -21.08 1.80 -19.10
CA GLU A 248 -22.54 1.98 -19.10
C GLU A 248 -22.93 3.47 -19.07
N ALA A 249 -22.12 4.30 -18.41
CA ALA A 249 -22.34 5.76 -18.36
C ALA A 249 -22.14 6.47 -19.72
N ARG A 250 -21.45 5.82 -20.67
CA ARG A 250 -21.26 6.34 -22.04
C ARG A 250 -22.37 5.96 -23.02
N ARG A 251 -23.35 5.15 -22.58
CA ARG A 251 -24.47 4.68 -23.40
C ARG A 251 -25.82 5.24 -22.95
N ALA A 252 -25.83 6.17 -22.01
CA ALA A 252 -27.01 6.91 -21.54
C ALA A 252 -26.85 8.39 -21.89
#